data_AF-A0A497LEJ0-F1
#
_entry.id   AF-A0A497LEJ0-F1
#
_cell.length_a   1.000
_cell.length_b   1.000
_cell.length_c   1.000
_cell.angle_alpha   90.00
_cell.angle_beta   90.00
_cell.angle_gamma   90.00
#
_symmetry.space_group_name_H-M   'P 1'
#
loop_
_entity.id
_entity.type
_entity.pdbx_description
1 polymer ?
#
loop_
_entity_poly.entity_id
_entity_poly.type
_entity_poly.pdbx_seq_one_letter_code
_entity_poly.pdbx_strand_id
1 'polypeptide(L)'
;LSILPTFRLRYGHGDLSVYFIKVTGVALWGQDYFRNCSLGETWETIDRSWIQYCIYVMGRLMWCYDPSTGKFDVDAILRALIVCCRLIVLFVTGKYVIKPEDMLKIIRPYRVSNRLLFGDKAINLLEEMIERQSWNESSLFFSVRDEVLNTYISLIRIFFGIEDADFRTLTSKYLMATRRESFIENLLYASSLFIISGGVIPRFNPFGQSVFDKFNMATAWLLKSLCRDGNVDSESIRETYKLLSGYVNLSPPKDNVRLWLALRDVIRTYYHYARNGFQFSHCIYTASSKILDSLSLRKRRKP
;
A
#
# COMPACT_ATOMS: atom_id res chain seq x y z
N LEU A 1 -10.57 9.24 24.85
CA LEU A 1 -11.07 9.69 23.53
C LEU A 1 -9.91 10.30 22.77
N SER A 2 -9.38 9.57 21.79
CA SER A 2 -8.02 9.75 21.26
C SER A 2 -7.89 11.01 20.41
N ILE A 3 -6.89 11.84 20.72
CA ILE A 3 -6.46 13.00 19.93
C ILE A 3 -5.96 12.58 18.53
N LEU A 4 -5.47 11.34 18.39
CA LEU A 4 -4.81 10.82 17.18
C LEU A 4 -5.69 10.76 15.92
N PRO A 5 -6.90 10.15 15.93
CA PRO A 5 -7.81 10.18 14.80
C PRO A 5 -8.16 11.62 14.40
N THR A 6 -8.55 12.47 15.35
CA THR A 6 -8.90 13.87 15.07
C THR A 6 -7.72 14.64 14.47
N PHE A 7 -6.49 14.40 14.95
CA PHE A 7 -5.27 15.00 14.40
C PHE A 7 -4.99 14.53 12.97
N ARG A 8 -5.12 13.22 12.72
CA ARG A 8 -4.95 12.64 11.38
C ARG A 8 -5.96 13.18 10.37
N LEU A 9 -7.21 13.36 10.76
CA LEU A 9 -8.25 13.88 9.88
C LEU A 9 -8.08 15.38 9.61
N ARG A 10 -7.53 16.15 10.56
CA ARG A 10 -7.32 17.60 10.43
C ARG A 10 -6.06 17.98 9.64
N TYR A 11 -5.04 17.12 9.65
CA TYR A 11 -3.73 17.39 9.04
C TYR A 11 -3.29 16.37 7.98
N GLY A 12 -4.14 15.41 7.61
CA GLY A 12 -3.87 14.38 6.59
C GLY A 12 -4.04 14.84 5.14
N HIS A 13 -3.63 16.06 4.82
CA HIS A 13 -3.61 16.55 3.44
C HIS A 13 -2.65 15.69 2.60
N GLY A 14 -3.08 15.24 1.42
CA GLY A 14 -2.28 14.36 0.58
C GLY A 14 -2.16 12.89 1.05
N ASP A 15 -2.93 12.43 2.04
CA ASP A 15 -3.06 11.01 2.39
C ASP A 15 -4.31 10.40 1.72
N LEU A 16 -4.13 9.46 0.79
CA LEU A 16 -5.22 8.76 0.11
C LEU A 16 -6.25 8.15 1.06
N SER A 17 -5.84 7.69 2.25
CA SER A 17 -6.77 7.10 3.21
C SER A 17 -7.83 8.10 3.70
N VAL A 18 -7.50 9.39 3.77
CA VAL A 18 -8.44 10.44 4.14
C VAL A 18 -9.35 10.81 2.96
N TYR A 19 -8.82 10.77 1.73
CA TYR A 19 -9.63 10.89 0.52
C TYR A 19 -10.72 9.81 0.44
N PHE A 20 -10.39 8.56 0.72
CA PHE A 20 -11.38 7.49 0.70
C PHE A 20 -12.49 7.72 1.73
N ILE A 21 -12.16 8.05 2.97
CA ILE A 21 -13.16 8.30 4.03
C ILE A 21 -14.09 9.45 3.65
N LYS A 22 -13.54 10.54 3.07
CA LYS A 22 -14.35 11.68 2.62
C LYS A 22 -15.27 11.30 1.47
N VAL A 23 -14.77 10.59 0.45
CA VAL A 23 -15.59 10.25 -0.72
C VAL A 23 -16.63 9.18 -0.40
N THR A 24 -16.34 8.24 0.50
CA THR A 24 -17.33 7.25 0.95
C THR A 24 -18.34 7.81 1.94
N GLY A 25 -18.19 9.06 2.40
CA GLY A 25 -19.18 9.75 3.21
C GLY A 25 -19.38 9.13 4.60
N VAL A 26 -18.29 8.67 5.24
CA VAL A 26 -18.40 8.06 6.57
C VAL A 26 -18.78 9.13 7.60
N ALA A 27 -20.04 9.09 8.05
CA ALA A 27 -20.51 9.88 9.17
C ALA A 27 -20.17 9.16 10.48
N LEU A 28 -19.40 9.82 11.35
CA LEU A 28 -19.20 9.36 12.73
C LEU A 28 -20.21 10.07 13.62
N TRP A 29 -21.06 9.31 14.31
CA TRP A 29 -22.10 9.85 15.20
C TRP A 29 -23.02 10.90 14.55
N GLY A 30 -23.41 10.67 13.29
CA GLY A 30 -24.32 11.56 12.55
C GLY A 30 -23.70 12.87 12.06
N GLN A 31 -22.42 13.12 12.32
CA GLN A 31 -21.70 14.28 11.79
C GLN A 31 -20.73 13.87 10.68
N ASP A 32 -20.83 14.56 9.55
CA ASP A 32 -19.83 14.53 8.49
C ASP A 32 -18.70 15.51 8.83
N TYR A 33 -17.68 15.01 9.52
CA TYR A 33 -16.50 15.78 9.90
C TYR A 33 -15.62 16.17 8.69
N PHE A 34 -15.91 15.68 7.48
CA PHE A 34 -15.08 15.85 6.28
C PHE A 34 -15.61 16.90 5.31
N ARG A 35 -16.86 17.36 5.51
CA ARG A 35 -17.54 18.30 4.59
C ARG A 35 -16.73 19.56 4.31
N ASN A 36 -16.04 20.10 5.32
CA ASN A 36 -15.29 21.36 5.25
C ASN A 36 -13.76 21.18 5.20
N CYS A 37 -13.22 19.96 5.17
CA CYS A 37 -11.78 19.74 5.03
C CYS A 37 -11.38 19.81 3.55
N SER A 38 -10.58 20.81 3.15
CA SER A 38 -9.89 20.77 1.86
C SER A 38 -8.86 19.64 1.90
N LEU A 39 -9.04 18.63 1.05
CA LEU A 39 -8.09 17.51 0.96
C LEU A 39 -6.96 17.79 -0.04
N GLY A 40 -7.09 18.86 -0.82
CA GLY A 40 -6.22 19.11 -1.96
C GLY A 40 -6.73 18.45 -3.24
N GLU A 41 -5.89 18.47 -4.26
CA GLU A 41 -6.06 17.69 -5.47
C GLU A 41 -5.33 16.35 -5.33
N THR A 42 -5.80 15.31 -6.01
CA THR A 42 -5.22 13.96 -5.88
C THR A 42 -3.75 13.91 -6.26
N TRP A 43 -3.23 14.83 -7.09
CA TRP A 43 -1.80 14.91 -7.40
C TRP A 43 -0.94 15.53 -6.29
N GLU A 44 -1.55 16.20 -5.31
CA GLU A 44 -0.87 16.68 -4.10
C GLU A 44 -0.68 15.56 -3.05
N THR A 45 -1.12 14.35 -3.42
CA THR A 45 -0.99 13.15 -2.61
C THR A 45 0.45 12.66 -2.56
N ILE A 46 0.91 12.28 -1.37
CA ILE A 46 2.25 11.74 -1.18
C ILE A 46 2.41 10.43 -1.96
N ASP A 47 3.49 10.33 -2.71
CA ASP A 47 3.97 9.16 -3.44
C ASP A 47 3.80 7.84 -2.66
N ARG A 48 4.27 7.79 -1.41
CA ARG A 48 4.22 6.59 -0.56
C ARG A 48 2.79 6.15 -0.20
N SER A 49 1.79 7.02 -0.29
CA SER A 49 0.39 6.64 -0.05
C SER A 49 -0.23 5.89 -1.22
N TRP A 50 0.21 6.15 -2.46
CA TRP A 50 -0.15 5.35 -3.64
C TRP A 50 0.42 3.94 -3.53
N ILE A 51 1.69 3.84 -3.14
CA ILE A 51 2.37 2.57 -2.85
C ILE A 51 1.63 1.80 -1.76
N GLN A 52 1.23 2.47 -0.68
CA GLN A 52 0.45 1.88 0.40
C GLN A 52 -0.88 1.27 -0.10
N TYR A 53 -1.53 1.90 -1.06
CA TYR A 53 -2.77 1.36 -1.62
C TYR A 53 -2.55 0.08 -2.42
N CYS A 54 -1.46 0.01 -3.21
CA CYS A 54 -1.06 -1.25 -3.85
C CYS A 54 -0.80 -2.35 -2.80
N ILE A 55 -0.10 -2.04 -1.70
CA ILE A 55 0.14 -2.98 -0.61
C ILE A 55 -1.17 -3.46 0.03
N TYR A 56 -2.17 -2.59 0.15
CA TYR A 56 -3.50 -2.99 0.60
C TYR A 56 -4.12 -4.03 -0.35
N VAL A 57 -4.04 -3.84 -1.68
CA VAL A 57 -4.54 -4.80 -2.66
C VAL A 57 -3.76 -6.12 -2.58
N MET A 58 -2.42 -6.06 -2.51
CA MET A 58 -1.57 -7.25 -2.36
C MET A 58 -1.91 -8.04 -1.11
N GLY A 59 -2.09 -7.36 0.02
CA GLY A 59 -2.49 -7.97 1.28
C GLY A 59 -3.81 -8.72 1.16
N ARG A 60 -4.80 -8.21 0.39
CA ARG A 60 -6.05 -8.94 0.11
C ARG A 60 -5.80 -10.17 -0.76
N LEU A 61 -4.98 -10.04 -1.80
CA LEU A 61 -4.66 -11.16 -2.69
C LEU A 61 -4.00 -12.33 -1.95
N MET A 62 -3.18 -12.07 -0.93
CA MET A 62 -2.60 -13.14 -0.09
C MET A 62 -3.64 -14.00 0.66
N TRP A 63 -4.88 -13.54 0.77
CA TRP A 63 -5.98 -14.31 1.36
C TRP A 63 -6.92 -14.92 0.31
N CYS A 64 -6.72 -14.57 -0.95
CA CYS A 64 -7.51 -15.10 -2.05
C CYS A 64 -7.02 -16.48 -2.54
N TYR A 65 -5.83 -16.90 -2.11
CA TYR A 65 -5.24 -18.19 -2.42
C TYR A 65 -4.60 -18.79 -1.18
N ASP A 66 -4.87 -20.07 -0.94
CA ASP A 66 -4.24 -20.84 0.14
C ASP A 66 -3.30 -21.90 -0.46
N PRO A 67 -1.96 -21.70 -0.39
CA PRO A 67 -1.00 -22.65 -0.96
C PRO A 67 -1.00 -24.00 -0.24
N SER A 68 -1.57 -24.12 0.97
CA SER A 68 -1.65 -25.41 1.68
C SER A 68 -2.77 -26.30 1.19
N THR A 69 -3.84 -25.71 0.64
CA THR A 69 -5.01 -26.43 0.13
C THR A 69 -5.17 -26.34 -1.39
N GLY A 70 -4.43 -25.42 -2.04
CA GLY A 70 -4.55 -25.13 -3.46
C GLY A 70 -5.84 -24.40 -3.85
N LYS A 71 -6.63 -23.93 -2.86
CA LYS A 71 -7.95 -23.33 -3.08
C LYS A 71 -7.86 -21.84 -3.39
N PHE A 72 -8.73 -21.38 -4.29
CA PHE A 72 -8.90 -19.97 -4.64
C PHE A 72 -10.26 -19.46 -4.16
N ASP A 73 -10.31 -18.20 -3.77
CA ASP A 73 -11.56 -17.45 -3.49
C ASP A 73 -11.78 -16.45 -4.63
N VAL A 74 -12.53 -16.89 -5.65
CA VAL A 74 -12.80 -16.10 -6.87
C VAL A 74 -13.44 -14.76 -6.55
N ASP A 75 -14.42 -14.73 -5.65
CA ASP A 75 -15.11 -13.50 -5.27
C ASP A 75 -14.15 -12.50 -4.60
N ALA A 76 -13.22 -12.98 -3.77
CA ALA A 76 -12.20 -12.13 -3.18
C ALA A 76 -11.19 -11.62 -4.22
N ILE A 77 -10.83 -12.45 -5.22
CA ILE A 77 -9.98 -12.04 -6.35
C ILE A 77 -10.64 -10.91 -7.13
N LEU A 78 -11.92 -11.04 -7.47
CA LEU A 78 -12.68 -10.03 -8.19
C LEU A 78 -12.74 -8.72 -7.40
N ARG A 79 -13.00 -8.80 -6.09
CA ARG A 79 -12.97 -7.62 -5.21
C ARG A 79 -11.58 -6.97 -5.16
N ALA A 80 -10.50 -7.74 -5.21
CA ALA A 80 -9.14 -7.20 -5.26
C ALA A 80 -8.87 -6.51 -6.61
N LEU A 81 -9.28 -7.11 -7.73
CA LEU A 81 -9.18 -6.52 -9.07
C LEU A 81 -9.94 -5.19 -9.16
N ILE A 82 -11.17 -5.12 -8.68
CA ILE A 82 -11.98 -3.90 -8.68
C ILE A 82 -11.26 -2.79 -7.89
N VAL A 83 -10.67 -3.11 -6.73
CA VAL A 83 -9.92 -2.14 -5.93
C VAL A 83 -8.65 -1.70 -6.66
N CYS A 84 -7.94 -2.61 -7.33
CA CYS A 84 -6.78 -2.26 -8.18
C CYS A 84 -7.18 -1.30 -9.31
N CYS A 85 -8.25 -1.62 -10.05
CA CYS A 85 -8.75 -0.77 -11.13
C CYS A 85 -9.18 0.61 -10.61
N ARG A 86 -9.79 0.66 -9.42
CA ARG A 86 -10.15 1.92 -8.79
C ARG A 86 -8.93 2.79 -8.48
N LEU A 87 -7.81 2.20 -8.06
CA LEU A 87 -6.54 2.92 -7.88
C LEU A 87 -6.07 3.52 -9.21
N ILE A 88 -6.08 2.72 -10.28
CA ILE A 88 -5.64 3.16 -11.61
C ILE A 88 -6.51 4.33 -12.11
N VAL A 89 -7.84 4.21 -12.00
CA VAL A 89 -8.77 5.28 -12.39
C VAL A 89 -8.56 6.53 -11.54
N LEU A 90 -8.40 6.38 -10.22
CA LEU A 90 -8.12 7.51 -9.33
C LEU A 90 -6.82 8.20 -9.68
N PHE A 91 -5.76 7.45 -9.97
CA PHE A 91 -4.45 7.97 -10.34
C PHE A 91 -4.51 8.76 -11.64
N VAL A 92 -5.15 8.21 -12.68
CA VAL A 92 -5.17 8.80 -14.02
C VAL A 92 -6.13 9.99 -14.11
N THR A 93 -7.26 9.92 -13.41
CA THR A 93 -8.37 10.86 -13.64
C THR A 93 -8.62 11.80 -12.47
N GLY A 94 -8.03 11.53 -11.30
CA GLY A 94 -8.33 12.20 -10.04
C GLY A 94 -9.73 11.90 -9.48
N LYS A 95 -10.50 11.03 -10.13
CA LYS A 95 -11.88 10.70 -9.74
C LYS A 95 -11.93 9.37 -9.01
N TYR A 96 -12.58 9.37 -7.86
CA TYR A 96 -12.91 8.15 -7.16
C TYR A 96 -14.24 7.60 -7.65
N VAL A 97 -14.22 6.39 -8.19
CA VAL A 97 -15.38 5.73 -8.82
C VAL A 97 -15.66 4.42 -8.12
N ILE A 98 -16.91 4.18 -7.71
CA ILE A 98 -17.27 2.99 -6.94
C ILE A 98 -17.62 1.83 -7.87
N LYS A 99 -18.48 2.07 -8.87
CA LYS A 99 -19.02 1.05 -9.77
C LYS A 99 -18.03 0.67 -10.88
N PRO A 100 -17.78 -0.63 -11.13
CA PRO A 100 -16.87 -1.09 -12.18
C PRO A 100 -17.20 -0.57 -13.59
N GLU A 101 -18.47 -0.52 -13.97
CA GLU A 101 -18.92 -0.09 -15.30
C GLU A 101 -18.59 1.39 -15.53
N ASP A 102 -18.77 2.21 -14.49
CA ASP A 102 -18.42 3.63 -14.52
C ASP A 102 -16.90 3.83 -14.59
N MET A 103 -16.11 2.96 -13.95
CA MET A 103 -14.65 2.97 -14.06
C MET A 103 -14.22 2.76 -15.52
N LEU A 104 -14.78 1.76 -16.20
CA LEU A 104 -14.49 1.47 -17.61
C LEU A 104 -14.88 2.65 -18.51
N LYS A 105 -16.05 3.25 -18.29
CA LYS A 105 -16.52 4.41 -19.06
C LYS A 105 -15.59 5.61 -18.92
N ILE A 106 -15.15 5.91 -17.70
CA ILE A 106 -14.33 7.09 -17.40
C ILE A 106 -12.89 6.92 -17.88
N ILE A 107 -12.34 5.70 -17.83
CA ILE A 107 -10.96 5.43 -18.24
C ILE A 107 -10.79 5.24 -19.75
N ARG A 108 -11.87 4.91 -20.48
CA ARG A 108 -11.86 4.65 -21.93
C ARG A 108 -11.14 5.73 -22.78
N PRO A 109 -11.36 7.05 -22.58
CA PRO A 109 -10.65 8.07 -23.35
C PRO A 109 -9.13 8.05 -23.15
N TYR A 110 -8.66 7.68 -21.96
CA TYR A 110 -7.24 7.59 -21.61
C TYR A 110 -6.59 6.33 -22.22
N ARG A 111 -7.34 5.23 -22.31
CA ARG A 111 -6.91 4.01 -23.02
C ARG A 111 -6.71 4.26 -24.51
N VAL A 112 -7.73 4.80 -25.19
CA VAL A 112 -7.67 5.04 -26.65
C VAL A 112 -6.56 6.01 -27.04
N SER A 113 -6.18 6.92 -26.15
CA SER A 113 -5.09 7.88 -26.38
C SER A 113 -3.71 7.40 -25.89
N ASN A 114 -3.56 6.13 -25.49
CA ASN A 114 -2.31 5.57 -24.92
C ASN A 114 -1.73 6.41 -23.76
N ARG A 115 -2.61 7.02 -22.95
CA ARG A 115 -2.21 7.85 -21.80
C ARG A 115 -2.11 7.09 -20.49
N LEU A 116 -2.34 5.77 -20.50
CA LEU A 116 -2.14 4.95 -19.31
C LEU A 116 -0.65 4.61 -19.13
N LEU A 117 -0.08 5.05 -18.01
CA LEU A 117 1.31 4.75 -17.64
C LEU A 117 1.46 3.31 -17.11
N PHE A 118 0.40 2.73 -16.57
CA PHE A 118 0.30 1.36 -16.07
C PHE A 118 -1.18 0.95 -15.99
N GLY A 119 -1.47 -0.31 -15.69
CA GLY A 119 -2.82 -0.75 -15.35
C GLY A 119 -3.69 -1.19 -16.51
N ASP A 120 -3.22 -1.12 -17.76
CA ASP A 120 -4.05 -1.46 -18.94
C ASP A 120 -4.57 -2.90 -18.87
N LYS A 121 -3.71 -3.85 -18.49
CA LYS A 121 -4.11 -5.26 -18.32
C LYS A 121 -5.14 -5.43 -17.19
N ALA A 122 -5.06 -4.66 -16.11
CA ALA A 122 -6.06 -4.70 -15.04
C ALA A 122 -7.42 -4.22 -15.55
N ILE A 123 -7.44 -3.15 -16.34
CA ILE A 123 -8.67 -2.64 -16.94
C ILE A 123 -9.24 -3.65 -17.95
N ASN A 124 -8.40 -4.28 -18.77
CA ASN A 124 -8.81 -5.35 -19.69
C ASN A 124 -9.44 -6.51 -18.91
N LEU A 125 -8.79 -6.97 -17.84
CA LEU A 125 -9.34 -8.03 -16.98
C LEU A 125 -10.68 -7.62 -16.36
N LEU A 126 -10.84 -6.36 -15.95
CA LEU A 126 -12.12 -5.88 -15.41
C LEU A 126 -13.22 -5.88 -16.48
N GLU A 127 -12.91 -5.45 -17.70
CA GLU A 127 -13.82 -5.46 -18.84
C GLU A 127 -14.24 -6.89 -19.20
N GLU A 128 -13.27 -7.79 -19.38
CA GLU A 128 -13.58 -9.20 -19.66
C GLU A 128 -14.35 -9.86 -18.52
N MET A 129 -14.18 -9.41 -17.27
CA MET A 129 -14.91 -9.95 -16.12
C MET A 129 -16.36 -9.51 -16.04
N ILE A 130 -16.68 -8.32 -16.54
CA ILE A 130 -18.07 -7.86 -16.64
C ILE A 130 -18.77 -8.57 -17.81
N GLU A 131 -18.02 -8.92 -18.87
CA GLU A 131 -18.57 -9.54 -20.07
C GLU A 131 -18.67 -11.08 -20.02
N ARG A 132 -17.75 -11.76 -19.32
CA ARG A 132 -17.68 -13.25 -19.30
C ARG A 132 -18.29 -13.86 -18.04
N GLN A 133 -18.95 -15.01 -18.21
CA GLN A 133 -19.59 -15.78 -17.12
C GLN A 133 -18.69 -16.85 -16.47
N SER A 134 -17.55 -17.26 -17.04
CA SER A 134 -16.70 -18.29 -16.43
C SER A 134 -15.21 -18.06 -16.65
N TRP A 135 -14.42 -18.32 -15.60
CA TRP A 135 -12.97 -18.16 -15.58
C TRP A 135 -12.30 -19.32 -14.88
N ASN A 136 -11.09 -19.66 -15.35
CA ASN A 136 -10.19 -20.48 -14.57
C ASN A 136 -9.65 -19.67 -13.39
N GLU A 137 -9.90 -20.13 -12.17
CA GLU A 137 -9.59 -19.42 -10.93
C GLU A 137 -8.10 -19.12 -10.77
N SER A 138 -7.25 -20.08 -11.13
CA SER A 138 -5.78 -19.93 -11.09
C SER A 138 -5.32 -18.86 -12.09
N SER A 139 -5.80 -18.94 -13.34
CA SER A 139 -5.47 -17.96 -14.38
C SER A 139 -5.88 -16.54 -13.97
N LEU A 140 -7.09 -16.39 -13.39
CA LEU A 140 -7.58 -15.11 -12.89
C LEU A 140 -6.70 -14.59 -11.75
N PHE A 141 -6.44 -15.41 -10.72
CA PHE A 141 -5.59 -15.04 -9.59
C PHE A 141 -4.23 -14.53 -10.04
N PHE A 142 -3.53 -15.32 -10.87
CA PHE A 142 -2.17 -14.98 -11.29
C PHE A 142 -2.14 -13.75 -12.20
N SER A 143 -3.16 -13.54 -13.03
CA SER A 143 -3.26 -12.33 -13.86
C SER A 143 -3.47 -11.07 -13.02
N VAL A 144 -4.38 -11.12 -12.03
CA VAL A 144 -4.62 -9.99 -11.11
C VAL A 144 -3.38 -9.72 -10.26
N ARG A 145 -2.73 -10.77 -9.74
CA ARG A 145 -1.50 -10.68 -8.96
C ARG A 145 -0.37 -10.00 -9.74
N ASP A 146 -0.11 -10.48 -10.96
CA ASP A 146 0.96 -9.95 -11.81
C ASP A 146 0.73 -8.46 -12.07
N GLU A 147 -0.51 -8.07 -12.31
CA GLU A 147 -0.84 -6.67 -12.58
C GLU A 147 -0.72 -5.76 -11.36
N VAL A 148 -1.10 -6.24 -10.18
CA VAL A 148 -0.89 -5.48 -8.93
C VAL A 148 0.59 -5.31 -8.63
N LEU A 149 1.42 -6.34 -8.86
CA LEU A 149 2.88 -6.25 -8.73
C LEU A 149 3.49 -5.28 -9.76
N ASN A 150 3.05 -5.34 -11.01
CA ASN A 150 3.50 -4.43 -12.07
C ASN A 150 3.11 -2.98 -11.78
N THR A 151 1.90 -2.76 -11.27
CA THR A 151 1.43 -1.43 -10.84
C THR A 151 2.32 -0.90 -9.72
N TYR A 152 2.61 -1.72 -8.69
CA TYR A 152 3.50 -1.33 -7.61
C TYR A 152 4.91 -0.97 -8.08
N ILE A 153 5.50 -1.78 -8.96
CA ILE A 153 6.81 -1.50 -9.57
C ILE A 153 6.77 -0.21 -10.39
N SER A 154 5.69 0.03 -11.14
CA SER A 154 5.51 1.24 -11.95
C SER A 154 5.40 2.49 -11.09
N LEU A 155 4.68 2.43 -9.96
CA LEU A 155 4.62 3.54 -9.01
C LEU A 155 6.01 3.84 -8.41
N ILE A 156 6.80 2.83 -8.08
CA ILE A 156 8.17 3.03 -7.61
C ILE A 156 9.03 3.71 -8.68
N ARG A 157 8.90 3.30 -9.95
CA ARG A 157 9.59 3.95 -11.07
C ARG A 157 9.20 5.42 -11.20
N ILE A 158 7.90 5.70 -11.21
CA ILE A 158 7.35 7.05 -11.40
C ILE A 158 7.79 7.98 -10.27
N PHE A 159 7.69 7.54 -9.01
CA PHE A 159 7.93 8.41 -7.87
C PHE A 159 9.39 8.46 -7.40
N PHE A 160 10.17 7.40 -7.61
CA PHE A 160 11.54 7.31 -7.11
C PHE A 160 12.60 7.27 -8.21
N GLY A 161 12.21 7.20 -9.50
CA GLY A 161 13.15 7.15 -10.63
C GLY A 161 14.00 5.88 -10.66
N ILE A 162 13.52 4.77 -10.08
CA ILE A 162 14.26 3.50 -9.98
C ILE A 162 13.81 2.56 -11.11
N GLU A 163 14.58 2.50 -12.20
CA GLU A 163 14.20 1.78 -13.43
C GLU A 163 14.63 0.30 -13.49
N ASP A 164 15.22 -0.25 -12.42
CA ASP A 164 15.76 -1.61 -12.44
C ASP A 164 14.69 -2.68 -12.74
N ALA A 165 15.08 -3.64 -13.58
CA ALA A 165 14.25 -4.79 -13.93
C ALA A 165 14.35 -5.91 -12.88
N ASP A 166 15.53 -6.07 -12.26
CA ASP A 166 15.73 -7.03 -11.18
C ASP A 166 15.06 -6.55 -9.87
N PHE A 167 14.20 -7.40 -9.31
CA PHE A 167 13.37 -7.05 -8.16
C PHE A 167 14.19 -6.90 -6.88
N ARG A 168 15.31 -7.61 -6.75
CA ARG A 168 16.25 -7.50 -5.62
C ARG A 168 16.98 -6.16 -5.63
N THR A 169 17.47 -5.75 -6.79
CA THR A 169 18.12 -4.46 -6.99
C THR A 169 17.14 -3.31 -6.76
N LEU A 170 15.91 -3.41 -7.30
CA LEU A 170 14.84 -2.45 -7.06
C LEU A 170 14.52 -2.32 -5.56
N THR A 171 14.42 -3.44 -4.85
CA THR A 171 14.19 -3.45 -3.39
C THR A 171 15.28 -2.68 -2.64
N SER A 172 16.56 -2.94 -2.95
CA SER A 172 17.69 -2.28 -2.30
C SER A 172 17.68 -0.77 -2.52
N LYS A 173 17.52 -0.33 -3.78
CA LYS A 173 17.50 1.10 -4.13
C LYS A 173 16.30 1.82 -3.53
N TYR A 174 15.12 1.20 -3.53
CA TYR A 174 13.92 1.78 -2.91
C TYR A 174 14.11 2.02 -1.42
N LEU A 175 14.61 1.01 -0.69
CA LEU A 175 14.85 1.14 0.75
C LEU A 175 15.94 2.17 1.09
N MET A 176 16.88 2.41 0.17
CA MET A 176 17.85 3.51 0.32
C MET A 176 17.22 4.87 0.08
N ALA A 177 16.37 5.00 -0.94
CA ALA A 177 15.67 6.24 -1.26
C ALA A 177 14.75 6.68 -0.11
N THR A 178 14.03 5.74 0.52
CA THR A 178 13.10 6.07 1.61
C THR A 178 13.76 6.17 3.00
N ARG A 179 15.07 5.92 3.12
CA ARG A 179 15.78 5.94 4.41
C ARG A 179 15.75 7.31 5.09
N ARG A 180 15.74 8.42 4.34
CA ARG A 180 15.87 9.77 4.91
C ARG A 180 14.71 10.17 5.81
N GLU A 181 13.55 9.53 5.66
CA GLU A 181 12.32 9.84 6.38
C GLU A 181 12.04 8.85 7.53
N SER A 182 12.91 7.85 7.73
CA SER A 182 12.60 6.67 8.55
C SER A 182 12.68 6.89 10.05
N PHE A 183 13.39 7.91 10.54
CA PHE A 183 13.70 8.03 11.97
C PHE A 183 12.44 8.12 12.85
N ILE A 184 11.55 9.07 12.54
CA ILE A 184 10.31 9.26 13.30
C ILE A 184 9.39 8.05 13.13
N GLU A 185 9.27 7.52 11.92
CA GLU A 185 8.46 6.33 11.61
C GLU A 185 8.90 5.12 12.43
N ASN A 186 10.21 4.87 12.48
CA ASN A 186 10.80 3.74 13.17
C ASN A 186 10.61 3.86 14.67
N LEU A 187 10.77 5.06 15.24
CA LEU A 187 10.49 5.31 16.66
C LEU A 187 9.01 5.05 16.98
N LEU A 188 8.09 5.57 16.17
CA LEU A 188 6.66 5.36 16.38
C LEU A 188 6.26 3.90 16.25
N TYR A 189 6.87 3.17 15.31
CA TYR A 189 6.68 1.72 15.20
C TYR A 189 7.14 1.01 16.46
N ALA A 190 8.37 1.28 16.91
CA ALA A 190 8.94 0.67 18.12
C ALA A 190 8.11 0.97 19.37
N SER A 191 7.69 2.23 19.55
CA SER A 191 6.83 2.64 20.66
C SER A 191 5.46 1.96 20.59
N SER A 192 4.84 1.89 19.42
CA SER A 192 3.54 1.24 19.25
C SER A 192 3.63 -0.26 19.54
N LEU A 193 4.68 -0.91 19.05
CA LEU A 193 4.95 -2.33 19.29
C LEU A 193 5.11 -2.59 20.80
N PHE A 194 5.94 -1.79 21.47
CA PHE A 194 6.19 -1.91 22.91
C PHE A 194 4.91 -1.70 23.74
N ILE A 195 4.18 -0.61 23.47
CA ILE A 195 2.99 -0.25 24.25
C ILE A 195 1.84 -1.24 24.03
N ILE A 196 1.60 -1.69 22.80
CA ILE A 196 0.39 -2.46 22.46
C ILE A 196 0.62 -3.96 22.62
N SER A 197 1.80 -4.45 22.23
CA SER A 197 2.09 -5.89 22.21
C SER A 197 3.11 -6.34 23.25
N GLY A 198 3.71 -5.42 24.01
CA GLY A 198 4.85 -5.73 24.89
C GLY A 198 6.10 -6.20 24.14
N GLY A 199 6.09 -6.13 22.81
CA GLY A 199 7.16 -6.60 21.95
C GLY A 199 8.34 -5.64 21.89
N VAL A 200 9.55 -6.20 21.71
CA VAL A 200 10.78 -5.43 21.52
C VAL A 200 11.37 -5.80 20.17
N ILE A 201 11.85 -4.80 19.43
CA ILE A 201 12.52 -5.02 18.14
C ILE A 201 13.97 -5.47 18.41
N PRO A 202 14.36 -6.68 18.00
CA PRO A 202 15.75 -7.13 18.12
C PRO A 202 16.68 -6.20 17.34
N ARG A 203 17.72 -5.66 17.99
CA ARG A 203 18.73 -4.78 17.35
C ARG A 203 18.11 -3.54 16.67
N PHE A 204 17.13 -2.92 17.33
CA PHE A 204 16.47 -1.72 16.82
C PHE A 204 17.47 -0.62 16.46
N ASN A 205 17.43 -0.18 15.20
CA ASN A 205 18.18 0.97 14.72
C ASN A 205 17.19 2.00 14.15
N PRO A 206 16.90 3.10 14.88
CA PRO A 206 15.95 4.11 14.40
C PRO A 206 16.46 4.83 13.14
N PHE A 207 17.78 4.91 12.92
CA PHE A 207 18.41 5.51 11.74
C PHE A 207 18.58 4.54 10.54
N GLY A 208 18.03 3.34 10.68
CA GLY A 208 18.03 2.32 9.64
C GLY A 208 17.02 2.64 8.52
N GLN A 209 16.87 1.68 7.60
CA GLN A 209 15.79 1.71 6.60
C GLN A 209 14.41 1.79 7.28
N SER A 210 13.42 2.40 6.61
CA SER A 210 12.05 2.50 7.13
C SER A 210 11.45 1.11 7.33
N VAL A 211 10.95 0.85 8.55
CA VAL A 211 10.21 -0.38 8.86
C VAL A 211 8.98 -0.50 7.96
N PHE A 212 8.27 0.61 7.75
CA PHE A 212 7.08 0.63 6.88
C PHE A 212 7.42 0.17 5.45
N ASP A 213 8.49 0.69 4.87
CA ASP A 213 8.89 0.30 3.51
C ASP A 213 9.43 -1.12 3.42
N LYS A 214 10.03 -1.63 4.51
CA LYS A 214 10.39 -3.05 4.59
C LYS A 214 9.17 -3.95 4.58
N PHE A 215 8.10 -3.59 5.29
CA PHE A 215 6.85 -4.34 5.22
C PHE A 215 6.21 -4.24 3.82
N ASN A 216 6.27 -3.07 3.16
CA ASN A 216 5.78 -2.92 1.79
C ASN A 216 6.52 -3.90 0.85
N MET A 217 7.86 -3.90 0.90
CA MET A 217 8.67 -4.80 0.10
C MET A 217 8.49 -6.27 0.46
N ALA A 218 8.41 -6.60 1.74
CA ALA A 218 8.15 -7.96 2.19
C ALA A 218 6.79 -8.47 1.67
N THR A 219 5.78 -7.60 1.63
CA THR A 219 4.46 -7.95 1.09
C THR A 219 4.56 -8.27 -0.41
N ALA A 220 5.27 -7.44 -1.18
CA ALA A 220 5.45 -7.67 -2.60
C ALA A 220 6.26 -8.95 -2.90
N TRP A 221 7.36 -9.19 -2.16
CA TRP A 221 8.15 -10.43 -2.26
C TRP A 221 7.35 -11.67 -1.91
N LEU A 222 6.55 -11.63 -0.84
CA LEU A 222 5.75 -12.76 -0.41
C LEU A 222 4.63 -13.08 -1.41
N LEU A 223 4.01 -12.06 -2.00
CA LEU A 223 3.00 -12.31 -3.04
C LEU A 223 3.64 -12.86 -4.32
N LYS A 224 4.82 -12.34 -4.69
CA LYS A 224 5.61 -12.80 -5.83
C LYS A 224 6.07 -14.25 -5.69
N SER A 225 6.27 -14.74 -4.46
CA SER A 225 6.79 -16.09 -4.22
C SER A 225 5.82 -17.20 -4.61
N LEU A 226 4.54 -16.92 -4.82
CA LEU A 226 3.58 -17.93 -5.28
C LEU A 226 3.86 -18.27 -6.74
N CYS A 227 3.97 -19.55 -7.10
CA CYS A 227 4.23 -19.97 -8.48
C CYS A 227 2.96 -20.52 -9.14
N ARG A 228 2.88 -20.40 -10.47
CA ARG A 228 1.69 -20.84 -11.25
C ARG A 228 1.46 -22.35 -11.20
N ASP A 229 2.51 -23.11 -10.93
CA ASP A 229 2.52 -24.56 -10.72
C ASP A 229 2.05 -24.97 -9.30
N GLY A 230 1.68 -24.01 -8.45
CA GLY A 230 1.25 -24.25 -7.07
C GLY A 230 2.39 -24.35 -6.05
N ASN A 231 3.65 -24.27 -6.49
CA ASN A 231 4.80 -24.25 -5.59
C ASN A 231 5.00 -22.85 -4.99
N VAL A 232 5.83 -22.78 -3.95
CA VAL A 232 6.26 -21.50 -3.36
C VAL A 232 7.78 -21.34 -3.52
N ASP A 233 8.18 -20.28 -4.22
CA ASP A 233 9.56 -19.94 -4.51
C ASP A 233 10.35 -19.64 -3.23
N SER A 234 11.35 -20.48 -2.97
CA SER A 234 12.17 -20.42 -1.77
C SER A 234 13.04 -19.16 -1.70
N GLU A 235 13.45 -18.61 -2.84
CA GLU A 235 14.29 -17.42 -2.88
C GLU A 235 13.48 -16.20 -2.42
N SER A 236 12.30 -15.99 -3.01
CA SER A 236 11.39 -14.91 -2.67
C SER A 236 10.89 -14.99 -1.23
N ILE A 237 10.63 -16.20 -0.71
CA ILE A 237 10.32 -16.40 0.72
C ILE A 237 11.51 -15.96 1.59
N ARG A 238 12.73 -16.34 1.22
CA ARG A 238 13.94 -16.00 2.00
C ARG A 238 14.18 -14.50 2.03
N GLU A 239 13.97 -13.81 0.92
CA GLU A 239 14.06 -12.34 0.87
C GLU A 239 12.97 -11.68 1.73
N THR A 240 11.74 -12.20 1.70
CA THR A 240 10.67 -11.77 2.61
C THR A 240 11.09 -11.92 4.08
N TYR A 241 11.60 -13.10 4.45
CA TYR A 241 12.06 -13.37 5.82
C TYR A 241 13.19 -12.41 6.25
N LYS A 242 14.19 -12.18 5.39
CA LYS A 242 15.29 -11.24 5.69
C LYS A 242 14.81 -9.81 5.93
N LEU A 243 13.81 -9.36 5.17
CA LEU A 243 13.25 -8.02 5.34
C LEU A 243 12.56 -7.86 6.70
N LEU A 244 11.98 -8.94 7.24
CA LEU A 244 11.19 -8.91 8.47
C LEU A 244 11.96 -9.32 9.74
N SER A 245 12.94 -10.22 9.63
CA SER A 245 13.59 -10.87 10.79
C SER A 245 14.32 -9.93 11.74
N GLY A 246 14.70 -8.73 11.29
CA GLY A 246 15.26 -7.68 12.15
C GLY A 246 14.22 -6.84 12.89
N TYR A 247 12.92 -7.05 12.66
CA TYR A 247 11.84 -6.15 13.11
C TYR A 247 10.69 -6.84 13.82
N VAL A 248 10.62 -8.16 13.69
CA VAL A 248 9.67 -9.03 14.36
C VAL A 248 10.36 -10.31 14.78
N ASN A 249 9.97 -10.87 15.94
CA ASN A 249 10.47 -12.17 16.35
C ASN A 249 9.84 -13.24 15.47
N LEU A 250 10.68 -13.97 14.73
CA LEU A 250 10.27 -15.02 13.81
C LEU A 250 10.94 -16.33 14.16
N SER A 251 10.14 -17.38 14.36
CA SER A 251 10.59 -18.77 14.43
C SER A 251 10.19 -19.46 13.14
N PRO A 252 11.05 -19.44 12.10
CA PRO A 252 10.65 -19.90 10.77
C PRO A 252 10.46 -21.42 10.72
N PRO A 253 9.33 -21.91 10.19
CA PRO A 253 9.19 -23.31 9.79
C PRO A 253 10.21 -23.71 8.71
N LYS A 254 10.55 -25.00 8.64
CA LYS A 254 11.42 -25.54 7.57
C LYS A 254 10.71 -25.67 6.21
N ASP A 255 9.40 -25.85 6.24
CA ASP A 255 8.56 -26.04 5.05
C ASP A 255 8.18 -24.68 4.43
N ASN A 256 8.32 -24.55 3.10
CA ASN A 256 8.09 -23.28 2.40
C ASN A 256 6.64 -22.80 2.49
N VAL A 257 5.65 -23.70 2.43
CA VAL A 257 4.23 -23.34 2.51
C VAL A 257 3.92 -22.86 3.93
N ARG A 258 4.35 -23.59 4.96
CA ARG A 258 4.19 -23.17 6.36
C ARG A 258 4.91 -21.85 6.66
N LEU A 259 6.11 -21.67 6.12
CA LEU A 259 6.85 -20.42 6.25
C LEU A 259 6.15 -19.26 5.56
N TRP A 260 5.59 -19.49 4.36
CA TRP A 260 4.79 -18.49 3.66
C TRP A 260 3.57 -18.05 4.47
N LEU A 261 2.82 -19.01 5.03
CA LEU A 261 1.67 -18.73 5.88
C LEU A 261 2.06 -17.95 7.14
N ALA A 262 3.15 -18.34 7.80
CA ALA A 262 3.68 -17.63 8.96
C ALA A 262 4.09 -16.19 8.63
N LEU A 263 4.77 -15.96 7.50
CA LEU A 263 5.16 -14.63 7.04
C LEU A 263 3.94 -13.76 6.68
N ARG A 264 2.92 -14.35 6.02
CA ARG A 264 1.66 -13.66 5.72
C ARG A 264 1.00 -13.17 7.01
N ASP A 265 0.93 -14.04 8.02
CA ASP A 265 0.28 -13.72 9.30
C ASP A 265 1.07 -12.66 10.07
N VAL A 266 2.41 -12.70 10.02
CA VAL A 266 3.28 -11.64 10.57
C VAL A 266 3.05 -10.31 9.88
N ILE A 267 3.03 -10.27 8.55
CA ILE A 267 2.75 -9.04 7.79
C ILE A 267 1.39 -8.49 8.22
N ARG A 268 0.34 -9.31 8.23
CA ARG A 268 -1.00 -8.88 8.68
C ARG A 268 -0.98 -8.31 10.09
N THR A 269 -0.25 -8.95 11.01
CA THR A 269 -0.25 -8.62 12.44
C THR A 269 0.59 -7.40 12.78
N TYR A 270 1.64 -7.10 12.01
CA TYR A 270 2.57 -6.02 12.36
C TYR A 270 2.55 -4.83 11.40
N TYR A 271 2.03 -5.01 10.18
CA TYR A 271 1.98 -3.95 9.19
C TYR A 271 1.17 -2.74 9.66
N HIS A 272 0.07 -2.94 10.42
CA HIS A 272 -0.74 -1.82 10.88
C HIS A 272 0.01 -0.91 11.85
N TYR A 273 0.91 -1.45 12.68
CA TYR A 273 1.77 -0.63 13.54
C TYR A 273 2.72 0.24 12.70
N ALA A 274 3.36 -0.36 11.69
CA ALA A 274 4.27 0.35 10.81
C ALA A 274 3.55 1.44 10.01
N ARG A 275 2.37 1.10 9.49
CA ARG A 275 1.46 2.03 8.81
C ARG A 275 1.04 3.20 9.72
N ASN A 276 0.65 2.92 10.96
CA ASN A 276 0.24 3.96 11.89
C ASN A 276 1.40 4.92 12.19
N GLY A 277 2.62 4.38 12.34
CA GLY A 277 3.84 5.17 12.47
C GLY A 277 4.06 6.12 11.28
N PHE A 278 3.99 5.58 10.06
CA PHE A 278 4.06 6.39 8.83
C PHE A 278 3.00 7.51 8.82
N GLN A 279 1.73 7.17 8.99
CA GLN A 279 0.62 8.12 8.89
C GLN A 279 0.70 9.21 9.95
N PHE A 280 1.10 8.87 11.17
CA PHE A 280 1.26 9.86 12.24
C PHE A 280 2.46 10.78 12.01
N SER A 281 3.61 10.22 11.59
CA SER A 281 4.79 11.02 11.24
C SER A 281 4.47 12.03 10.14
N HIS A 282 3.74 11.60 9.10
CA HIS A 282 3.30 12.48 8.03
C HIS A 282 2.41 13.63 8.54
N CYS A 283 1.45 13.34 9.44
CA CYS A 283 0.61 14.38 10.02
C CYS A 283 1.43 15.41 10.81
N ILE A 284 2.47 14.97 11.54
CA ILE A 284 3.39 15.87 12.25
C ILE A 284 4.15 16.74 11.26
N TYR A 285 4.71 16.15 10.20
CA TYR A 285 5.46 16.90 9.19
C TYR A 285 4.59 17.96 8.52
N THR A 286 3.37 17.60 8.11
CA THR A 286 2.42 18.52 7.47
C THR A 286 1.96 19.62 8.41
N ALA A 287 1.68 19.31 9.68
CA ALA A 287 1.36 20.32 10.69
C ALA A 287 2.53 21.28 10.93
N SER A 288 3.75 20.75 11.04
CA SER A 288 4.96 21.53 11.28
C SER A 288 5.29 22.44 10.10
N SER A 289 5.17 21.94 8.88
CA SER A 289 5.36 22.72 7.64
C SER A 289 4.40 23.91 7.57
N LYS A 290 3.09 23.67 7.80
CA LYS A 290 2.08 24.75 7.83
C LYS A 290 2.36 25.79 8.90
N ILE A 291 2.85 25.38 10.08
CA ILE A 291 3.26 26.31 11.13
C ILE A 291 4.43 27.17 10.63
N LEU A 292 5.47 26.55 10.06
CA LEU A 292 6.64 27.27 9.54
C LEU A 292 6.28 28.24 8.41
N ASP A 293 5.41 27.84 7.49
CA ASP A 293 4.89 28.71 6.41
C ASP A 293 4.08 29.89 6.96
N SER A 294 3.25 29.64 7.97
CA SER A 294 2.50 30.73 8.62
C SER A 294 3.42 31.72 9.35
N LEU A 295 4.52 31.22 9.93
CA LEU A 295 5.52 32.04 10.61
C LEU A 295 6.39 32.81 9.62
N SER A 296 6.73 32.22 8.46
CA SER A 296 7.49 32.87 7.40
C SER A 296 6.67 33.98 6.71
N LEU A 297 5.37 33.75 6.47
CA LEU A 297 4.43 34.75 5.98
C LEU A 297 4.21 35.89 6.97
N ARG A 298 4.19 35.61 8.27
CA ARG A 298 4.14 36.66 9.32
C ARG A 298 5.42 37.50 9.37
N LYS A 299 6.59 36.92 9.10
CA LYS A 299 7.86 37.67 9.01
C LYS A 299 7.91 38.61 7.80
N ARG A 300 7.32 38.21 6.66
CA ARG A 300 7.19 39.07 5.46
C ARG A 300 6.15 40.19 5.58
N ARG A 301 5.29 40.15 6.61
CA ARG A 301 4.24 41.14 6.87
C ARG A 301 4.56 42.13 8.00
N LYS A 302 5.80 42.15 8.51
CA LYS A 302 6.25 43.29 9.32
C LYS A 302 6.70 44.42 8.38
N PRO A 303 6.16 45.64 8.51
CA PRO A 303 6.57 46.80 7.71
C PRO A 303 8.02 47.19 7.98
#